data_AF-A0A6S6Z546-F1
#
_entry.id   AF-A0A6S6Z546-F1
#
_cell.length_a   1.000
_cell.length_b   1.000
_cell.length_c   1.000
_cell.angle_alpha   90.00
_cell.angle_beta   90.00
_cell.angle_gamma   90.00
#
_symmetry.space_group_name_H-M   'P 1'
#
loop_
_entity.id
_entity.type
_entity.pdbx_description
1 polymer ?
#
loop_
_entity_poly.entity_id
_entity_poly.type
_entity_poly.pdbx_seq_one_letter_code
_entity_poly.pdbx_strand_id
1 'polypeptide(L)'
;MRQAIKAARFERLRFWLAGAGSILFAWYCFHGLAWLARSVGIIPIVHYDPAVSQWLLIGDPILQHWAQVRVSEDVTPAGYALVFLSAVLAYYVARLIYHLDFAKVFQRRDRWIIAGWIIGTPLIAAEGHLLLRLLSEFSLAQQWPTLFATATFVVFLVSAKLFSDLWEWVMRRNRVHPTLP
;
A
#
# COMPACT_ATOMS: atom_id res chain seq x y z
N MET A 1 -17.30 35.67 19.60
CA MET A 1 -16.05 35.78 18.79
C MET A 1 -14.86 34.98 19.37
N ARG A 2 -14.45 35.16 20.64
CA ARG A 2 -13.32 34.42 21.25
C ARG A 2 -13.49 32.88 21.31
N GLN A 3 -14.72 32.37 21.48
CA GLN A 3 -14.99 30.93 21.50
C GLN A 3 -14.81 30.27 20.13
N ALA A 4 -15.21 30.93 19.04
CA ALA A 4 -15.03 30.43 17.68
C ALA A 4 -13.55 30.31 17.29
N ILE A 5 -12.72 31.28 17.70
CA ILE A 5 -11.27 31.25 17.46
C ILE A 5 -10.60 30.10 18.22
N LYS A 6 -11.02 29.84 19.47
CA LYS A 6 -10.51 28.70 20.25
C LYS A 6 -10.92 27.36 19.64
N ALA A 7 -12.16 27.23 19.18
CA ALA A 7 -12.66 26.02 18.52
C ALA A 7 -11.87 25.72 17.23
N ALA A 8 -11.70 26.72 16.35
CA ALA A 8 -10.94 26.57 15.11
C ALA A 8 -9.45 26.21 15.35
N ARG A 9 -8.83 26.76 16.41
CA ARG A 9 -7.45 26.42 16.78
C ARG A 9 -7.33 24.97 17.29
N PHE A 10 -8.31 24.50 18.06
CA PHE A 10 -8.33 23.14 18.57
C PHE A 10 -8.54 22.11 17.45
N GLU A 11 -9.38 22.45 16.47
CA GLU A 11 -9.62 21.64 15.29
C GLU A 11 -8.36 21.52 14.40
N ARG A 12 -7.65 22.63 14.18
CA ARG A 12 -6.34 22.61 13.48
C ARG A 12 -5.31 21.75 14.23
N LEU A 13 -5.25 21.86 15.56
CA LEU A 13 -4.33 21.04 16.36
C LEU A 13 -4.66 19.54 16.21
N ARG A 14 -5.94 19.15 16.27
CA ARG A 14 -6.37 17.76 16.05
C ARG A 14 -5.98 17.26 14.66
N PHE A 15 -6.13 18.10 13.64
CA PHE A 15 -5.71 17.76 12.28
C PHE A 15 -4.20 17.50 12.19
N TRP A 16 -3.37 18.39 12.74
CA TRP A 16 -1.92 18.21 12.76
C TRP A 16 -1.48 16.97 13.55
N LEU A 17 -2.07 16.72 14.71
CA LEU A 17 -1.79 15.52 15.51
C LEU A 17 -2.21 14.24 14.78
N ALA A 18 -3.35 14.24 14.10
CA ALA A 18 -3.78 13.11 13.28
C ALA A 18 -2.81 12.86 12.12
N GLY A 19 -2.33 13.92 11.45
CA GLY A 19 -1.33 13.82 10.39
C GLY A 19 0.01 13.26 10.91
N ALA A 20 0.54 13.81 12.00
CA ALA A 20 1.79 13.34 12.60
C ALA A 20 1.69 11.88 13.08
N GLY A 21 0.58 11.54 13.75
CA GLY A 21 0.32 10.17 14.20
C GLY A 21 0.19 9.19 13.04
N SER A 22 -0.45 9.60 11.94
CA SER A 22 -0.56 8.81 10.70
C SER A 22 0.81 8.51 10.10
N ILE A 23 1.69 9.51 9.97
CA ILE A 23 3.03 9.35 9.40
C ILE A 23 3.87 8.40 10.25
N LEU A 24 3.90 8.60 11.57
CA LEU A 24 4.65 7.72 12.49
C LEU A 24 4.11 6.30 12.43
N PHE A 25 2.79 6.13 12.44
CA PHE A 25 2.16 4.81 12.35
C PHE A 25 2.48 4.13 11.02
N ALA A 26 2.38 4.84 9.89
CA ALA A 26 2.69 4.29 8.57
C ALA A 26 4.13 3.75 8.52
N TRP A 27 5.09 4.51 9.06
CA TRP A 27 6.50 4.10 9.15
C TRP A 27 6.65 2.80 9.96
N TYR A 28 6.17 2.78 11.20
CA TYR A 28 6.28 1.58 12.06
C TYR A 28 5.54 0.38 11.47
N CYS A 29 4.35 0.60 10.90
CA CYS A 29 3.55 -0.44 10.28
C CYS A 29 4.29 -1.06 9.08
N PHE A 30 4.86 -0.24 8.19
CA PHE A 30 5.62 -0.72 7.05
C PHE A 30 6.83 -1.54 7.50
N HIS A 31 7.64 -1.04 8.44
CA HIS A 31 8.81 -1.77 8.92
C HIS A 31 8.45 -3.07 9.64
N GLY A 32 7.37 -3.07 10.42
CA GLY A 32 6.86 -4.28 11.08
C GLY A 32 6.37 -5.33 10.08
N LEU A 33 5.58 -4.91 9.10
CA LEU A 33 5.11 -5.79 8.02
C LEU A 33 6.27 -6.28 7.14
N ALA A 34 7.24 -5.42 6.83
CA ALA A 34 8.42 -5.79 6.06
C ALA A 34 9.32 -6.78 6.83
N TRP A 35 9.37 -6.69 8.15
CA TRP A 35 10.06 -7.67 8.98
C TRP A 35 9.33 -9.03 8.96
N LEU A 36 8.00 -9.03 9.09
CA LEU A 36 7.18 -10.25 8.96
C LEU A 36 7.26 -10.88 7.56
N ALA A 37 7.26 -10.07 6.50
CA ALA A 37 7.40 -10.58 5.14
C ALA A 37 8.75 -11.29 4.94
N ARG A 38 9.82 -10.72 5.49
CA ARG A 38 11.16 -11.32 5.44
C ARG A 38 11.24 -12.65 6.18
N SER A 39 10.52 -12.83 7.29
CA SER A 39 10.54 -14.10 8.03
C SER A 39 9.87 -15.26 7.27
N VAL A 40 9.00 -14.96 6.31
CA VAL A 40 8.38 -15.96 5.40
C VAL A 40 9.05 -16.03 4.03
N GLY A 41 10.23 -15.40 3.86
CA GLY A 41 11.01 -15.45 2.62
C GLY A 41 10.56 -14.48 1.52
N ILE A 42 9.61 -13.59 1.80
CA ILE A 42 9.22 -12.52 0.87
C ILE A 42 10.17 -11.34 1.08
N ILE A 43 10.83 -10.90 0.01
CA ILE A 43 11.79 -9.79 0.04
C ILE A 43 11.05 -8.50 -0.35
N PRO A 44 10.70 -7.59 0.59
CA PRO A 44 9.99 -6.36 0.26
C PRO A 44 10.91 -5.28 -0.31
N ILE A 45 12.17 -5.25 0.10
CA ILE A 45 13.19 -4.27 -0.32
C ILE A 45 14.42 -5.04 -0.78
N VAL A 46 14.86 -4.80 -2.01
CA VAL A 46 16.10 -5.34 -2.57
C VAL A 46 17.21 -4.35 -2.29
N HIS A 47 18.34 -4.82 -1.79
CA HIS A 47 19.56 -4.03 -1.65
C HIS A 47 20.57 -4.52 -2.69
N TYR A 48 21.10 -3.59 -3.49
CA TYR A 48 22.10 -3.85 -4.51
C TYR A 48 23.49 -3.47 -3.99
N ASP A 49 24.38 -4.46 -3.90
CA ASP A 49 25.81 -4.26 -3.58
C ASP A 49 26.69 -5.06 -4.57
N PRO A 50 27.41 -4.40 -5.50
CA PRO A 50 27.51 -2.95 -5.67
C PRO A 50 26.24 -2.32 -6.25
N ALA A 51 26.06 -1.01 -6.03
CA ALA A 51 24.93 -0.25 -6.56
C ALA A 51 24.83 -0.37 -8.10
N VAL A 52 23.60 -0.51 -8.61
CA VAL A 52 23.30 -0.73 -10.03
C VAL A 52 22.92 0.60 -10.70
N SER A 53 23.41 0.83 -11.91
CA SER A 53 23.02 1.99 -12.72
C SER A 53 21.68 1.73 -13.41
N GLN A 54 20.67 2.55 -13.13
CA GLN A 54 19.36 2.47 -13.77
C GLN A 54 18.92 3.82 -14.35
N TRP A 55 18.12 3.76 -15.41
CA TRP A 55 17.48 4.95 -16.00
C TRP A 55 16.19 5.25 -15.24
N LEU A 56 16.16 6.39 -14.57
CA LEU A 56 14.97 6.88 -13.88
C LEU A 56 14.46 8.13 -14.58
N LEU A 57 13.14 8.23 -14.68
CA LEU A 57 12.47 9.44 -15.11
C LEU A 57 12.41 10.38 -13.91
N ILE A 58 13.22 11.44 -13.94
CA ILE A 58 13.38 12.39 -12.84
C ILE A 58 12.88 13.77 -13.31
N GLY A 59 12.20 14.49 -12.43
CA GLY A 59 11.73 15.85 -12.69
C GLY A 59 10.24 16.03 -12.41
N ASP A 60 9.83 17.30 -12.41
CA ASP A 60 8.42 17.68 -12.27
C ASP A 60 7.60 17.14 -13.44
N PRO A 61 6.26 16.97 -13.29
CA PRO A 61 5.38 16.42 -14.33
C PRO A 61 5.49 17.11 -15.70
N ILE A 62 5.98 18.35 -15.74
CA ILE A 62 6.13 19.18 -16.94
C ILE A 62 7.57 19.11 -17.51
N LEU A 63 8.58 18.79 -16.69
CA LEU A 63 10.00 18.78 -17.06
C LEU A 63 10.65 17.44 -16.70
N GLN A 64 10.02 16.36 -17.16
CA GLN A 64 10.55 15.02 -16.98
C GLN A 64 11.74 14.81 -17.92
N HIS A 65 12.86 14.36 -17.37
CA HIS A 65 14.02 13.94 -18.15
C HIS A 65 14.50 12.57 -17.66
N TRP A 66 14.99 11.77 -18.60
CA TRP A 66 15.62 10.49 -18.28
C TRP A 66 17.03 10.77 -17.78
N ALA A 67 17.33 10.33 -16.57
CA ALA A 67 18.66 10.41 -16.00
C ALA A 67 19.12 9.02 -15.55
N GLN A 68 20.39 8.71 -15.83
CA GLN A 68 21.01 7.48 -15.35
C GLN A 68 21.55 7.73 -13.93
N VAL A 69 21.06 6.96 -12.97
CA VAL A 69 21.36 7.11 -11.55
C VAL A 69 21.80 5.78 -10.96
N ARG A 70 22.72 5.82 -10.01
CA ARG A 70 23.13 4.63 -9.25
C ARG A 70 22.17 4.42 -8.10
N VAL A 71 21.60 3.22 -8.02
CA VAL A 71 20.62 2.86 -7.00
C VAL A 71 21.10 1.65 -6.22
N SER A 72 21.10 1.81 -4.90
CA SER A 72 21.50 0.81 -3.92
C SER A 72 20.32 0.05 -3.33
N GLU A 73 19.10 0.58 -3.46
CA GLU A 73 17.90 -0.02 -2.89
C GLU A 73 16.70 0.14 -3.82
N ASP A 74 15.86 -0.87 -3.91
CA ASP A 74 14.63 -0.84 -4.68
C ASP A 74 13.50 -1.58 -3.98
N VAL A 75 12.27 -1.09 -4.19
CA VAL A 75 11.07 -1.64 -3.56
C VAL A 75 10.46 -2.67 -4.50
N THR A 76 10.34 -3.90 -4.03
CA THR A 76 9.69 -4.96 -4.83
C THR A 76 8.19 -4.73 -4.96
N PRO A 77 7.50 -5.41 -5.89
CA PRO A 77 6.03 -5.44 -5.93
C PRO A 77 5.39 -5.80 -4.58
N ALA A 78 5.98 -6.73 -3.83
CA ALA A 78 5.54 -7.07 -2.49
C ALA A 78 5.73 -5.88 -1.52
N GLY A 79 6.86 -5.18 -1.61
CA GLY A 79 7.10 -3.94 -0.87
C GLY A 79 6.06 -2.87 -1.15
N TYR A 80 5.71 -2.63 -2.42
CA TYR A 80 4.65 -1.69 -2.79
C TYR A 80 3.29 -2.09 -2.19
N ALA A 81 2.93 -3.37 -2.23
CA ALA A 81 1.71 -3.86 -1.61
C ALA A 81 1.65 -3.55 -0.09
N LEU A 82 2.78 -3.72 0.61
CA LEU A 82 2.90 -3.36 2.02
C LEU A 82 2.82 -1.84 2.27
N VAL A 83 3.34 -1.02 1.36
CA VAL A 83 3.19 0.45 1.43
C VAL A 83 1.70 0.83 1.36
N PHE A 84 0.95 0.26 0.41
CA PHE A 84 -0.49 0.51 0.30
C PHE A 84 -1.25 0.08 1.54
N LEU A 85 -0.98 -1.12 2.07
CA LEU A 85 -1.60 -1.58 3.32
C LEU A 85 -1.28 -0.65 4.49
N SER A 86 -0.01 -0.24 4.62
CA SER A 86 0.42 0.68 5.67
C SER A 86 -0.29 2.02 5.57
N ALA A 87 -0.45 2.55 4.35
CA ALA A 87 -1.19 3.80 4.11
C ALA A 87 -2.68 3.67 4.46
N VAL A 88 -3.33 2.55 4.12
CA VAL A 88 -4.72 2.29 4.47
C VAL A 88 -4.90 2.22 5.99
N LEU A 89 -4.04 1.48 6.68
CA LEU A 89 -4.10 1.37 8.14
C LEU A 89 -3.79 2.72 8.81
N ALA A 90 -2.83 3.48 8.29
CA ALA A 90 -2.50 4.82 8.77
C ALA A 90 -3.68 5.81 8.61
N TYR A 91 -4.44 5.71 7.51
CA TYR A 91 -5.67 6.49 7.34
C TYR A 91 -6.69 6.22 8.45
N TYR A 92 -6.90 4.96 8.83
CA TYR A 92 -7.81 4.61 9.93
C TYR A 92 -7.29 5.10 11.28
N VAL A 93 -5.97 5.04 11.52
CA VAL A 93 -5.35 5.63 12.71
C VAL A 93 -5.51 7.15 12.73
N ALA A 94 -5.33 7.83 11.59
CA ALA A 94 -5.57 9.26 11.47
C ALA A 94 -7.01 9.63 11.82
N ARG A 95 -7.99 8.88 11.29
CA ARG A 95 -9.42 9.04 11.64
C ARG A 95 -9.68 8.80 13.12
N LEU A 96 -9.05 7.79 13.70
CA LEU A 96 -9.17 7.48 15.13
C LEU A 96 -8.62 8.62 16.00
N ILE A 97 -7.43 9.14 15.70
CA ILE A 97 -6.84 10.27 16.42
C ILE A 97 -7.69 11.54 16.21
N TYR A 98 -8.19 11.75 14.99
CA TYR A 98 -8.99 12.93 14.68
C TYR A 98 -10.34 12.91 15.41
N HIS A 99 -11.07 11.80 15.43
CA HIS A 99 -12.39 11.72 16.06
C HIS A 99 -12.38 11.32 17.54
N LEU A 100 -11.34 10.61 17.99
CA LEU A 100 -11.22 10.00 19.33
C LEU A 100 -12.39 9.07 19.70
N ASP A 101 -13.07 8.52 18.70
CA ASP A 101 -14.26 7.69 18.88
C ASP A 101 -14.17 6.45 17.98
N PHE A 102 -13.99 5.29 18.62
CA PHE A 102 -13.89 3.99 17.96
C PHE A 102 -15.19 3.59 17.25
N ALA A 103 -16.36 3.93 17.81
CA ALA A 103 -17.64 3.56 17.22
C ALA A 103 -17.89 4.34 15.91
N LYS A 104 -17.44 5.61 15.87
CA LYS A 104 -17.52 6.45 14.66
C LYS A 104 -16.58 5.99 13.55
N VAL A 105 -15.39 5.51 13.90
CA VAL A 105 -14.34 5.16 12.93
C VAL A 105 -14.46 3.74 12.44
N PHE A 106 -14.79 2.79 13.31
CA PHE A 106 -14.90 1.38 12.98
C PHE A 106 -16.37 0.96 12.86
N GLN A 107 -17.08 1.56 11.89
CA GLN A 107 -18.38 1.05 11.50
C GLN A 107 -18.24 -0.37 10.96
N ARG A 108 -19.36 -1.11 10.92
CA ARG A 108 -19.36 -2.50 10.44
C ARG A 108 -18.65 -2.62 9.08
N ARG A 109 -18.96 -1.72 8.13
CA ARG A 109 -18.35 -1.70 6.80
C ARG A 109 -16.84 -1.47 6.85
N ASP A 110 -16.37 -0.48 7.62
CA ASP A 110 -14.94 -0.17 7.76
C ASP A 110 -14.14 -1.38 8.26
N ARG A 111 -14.67 -2.12 9.24
CA ARG A 111 -14.02 -3.35 9.75
C ARG A 111 -13.83 -4.40 8.66
N TRP A 112 -14.83 -4.57 7.79
CA TRP A 112 -14.76 -5.50 6.66
C TRP A 112 -13.80 -5.02 5.57
N ILE A 113 -13.73 -3.70 5.31
CA ILE A 113 -12.76 -3.14 4.38
C ILE A 113 -11.34 -3.38 4.89
N ILE A 114 -11.07 -3.09 6.16
CA ILE A 114 -9.77 -3.33 6.80
C ILE A 114 -9.40 -4.81 6.74
N ALA A 115 -10.33 -5.71 7.08
CA ALA A 115 -10.09 -7.15 6.98
C ALA A 115 -9.75 -7.58 5.55
N GLY A 116 -10.42 -6.99 4.55
CA GLY A 116 -10.12 -7.23 3.13
C GLY A 116 -8.71 -6.81 2.77
N TRP A 117 -8.25 -5.66 3.24
CA TRP A 117 -6.86 -5.22 3.05
C TRP A 117 -5.85 -6.14 3.76
N ILE A 118 -6.13 -6.52 5.01
CA ILE A 118 -5.26 -7.41 5.80
C ILE A 118 -5.10 -8.79 5.14
N ILE A 119 -6.13 -9.30 4.46
CA ILE A 119 -6.09 -10.60 3.79
C ILE A 119 -5.58 -10.47 2.34
N GLY A 120 -6.06 -9.48 1.61
CA GLY A 120 -5.74 -9.27 0.21
C GLY A 120 -4.29 -8.85 -0.03
N THR A 121 -3.72 -8.01 0.83
CA THR A 121 -2.33 -7.56 0.67
C THR A 121 -1.33 -8.72 0.77
N PRO A 122 -1.35 -9.59 1.80
CA PRO A 122 -0.49 -10.77 1.84
C PRO A 122 -0.70 -11.70 0.65
N LEU A 123 -1.95 -11.85 0.19
CA LEU A 123 -2.26 -12.69 -0.98
C LEU A 123 -1.60 -12.13 -2.25
N ILE A 124 -1.75 -10.84 -2.53
CA ILE A 124 -1.13 -10.16 -3.68
C ILE A 124 0.40 -10.15 -3.54
N ALA A 125 0.93 -9.97 -2.34
CA ALA A 125 2.38 -10.02 -2.11
C ALA A 125 2.95 -11.42 -2.38
N ALA A 126 2.24 -12.48 -1.95
CA ALA A 126 2.62 -13.86 -2.21
C ALA A 126 2.51 -14.20 -3.71
N GLU A 127 1.44 -13.77 -4.38
CA GLU A 127 1.28 -13.89 -5.84
C GLU A 127 2.44 -13.23 -6.57
N GLY A 128 2.81 -12.00 -6.18
CA GLY A 128 3.93 -11.29 -6.77
C GLY A 128 5.26 -11.99 -6.57
N HIS A 129 5.50 -12.56 -5.39
CA HIS A 129 6.69 -13.36 -5.13
C HIS A 129 6.75 -14.62 -6.01
N LEU A 130 5.64 -15.34 -6.16
CA LEU A 130 5.54 -16.52 -7.02
C LEU A 130 5.74 -16.18 -8.49
N LEU A 131 5.14 -15.09 -8.97
CA LEU A 131 5.30 -14.62 -10.34
C LEU A 131 6.75 -14.25 -10.64
N LEU A 132 7.41 -13.51 -9.75
CA LEU A 132 8.83 -13.15 -9.92
C LEU A 132 9.72 -14.39 -9.97
N ARG A 133 9.47 -15.38 -9.11
CA ARG A 133 10.21 -16.64 -9.13
C ARG A 133 10.00 -17.38 -10.44
N LEU A 134 8.76 -17.49 -10.91
CA LEU A 134 8.44 -18.13 -12.18
C LEU A 134 9.13 -17.40 -13.33
N LEU A 135 9.06 -16.07 -13.40
CA LEU A 135 9.71 -15.27 -14.43
C LEU A 135 11.24 -15.43 -14.43
N SER A 136 11.86 -15.62 -13.26
CA SER A 136 13.30 -15.83 -13.17
C SER A 136 13.77 -17.13 -13.82
N GLU A 137 12.88 -18.12 -13.96
CA GLU A 137 13.16 -19.41 -14.61
C GLU A 137 12.96 -19.36 -16.14
N PHE A 138 12.26 -18.33 -16.67
CA PHE A 138 12.02 -18.16 -18.10
C PHE A 138 13.06 -17.22 -18.75
N SER A 139 13.96 -17.77 -19.56
CA SER A 139 14.95 -16.99 -20.32
C SER A 139 14.32 -15.93 -21.25
N LEU A 140 13.11 -16.18 -21.76
CA LEU A 140 12.34 -15.23 -22.55
C LEU A 140 11.95 -13.97 -21.76
N ALA A 141 11.76 -14.08 -20.44
CA ALA A 141 11.44 -12.93 -19.60
C ALA A 141 12.60 -11.95 -19.50
N GLN A 142 13.84 -12.44 -19.60
CA GLN A 142 15.04 -11.59 -19.64
C GLN A 142 15.21 -10.91 -21.00
N GLN A 143 14.77 -11.55 -22.09
CA GLN A 143 14.86 -11.01 -23.45
C GLN A 143 13.79 -9.94 -23.74
N TRP A 144 12.60 -10.07 -23.13
CA TRP A 144 11.46 -9.17 -23.35
C TRP A 144 10.91 -8.59 -22.03
N PRO A 145 11.73 -7.86 -21.25
CA PRO A 145 11.38 -7.44 -19.89
C PRO A 145 10.13 -6.55 -19.83
N THR A 146 9.93 -5.68 -20.83
CA THR A 146 8.76 -4.80 -20.90
C THR A 146 7.45 -5.55 -21.14
N LEU A 147 7.46 -6.56 -22.01
CA LEU A 147 6.27 -7.37 -22.31
C LEU A 147 5.86 -8.19 -21.08
N PHE A 148 6.83 -8.82 -20.41
CA PHE A 148 6.57 -9.59 -19.21
C PHE A 148 6.19 -8.70 -18.02
N ALA A 149 6.74 -7.50 -17.89
CA ALA A 149 6.29 -6.52 -16.90
C ALA A 149 4.82 -6.12 -17.15
N THR A 150 4.44 -5.88 -18.41
CA THR A 150 3.06 -5.55 -18.79
C THR A 150 2.12 -6.72 -18.49
N ALA A 151 2.50 -7.95 -18.84
CA ALA A 151 1.73 -9.15 -18.54
C ALA A 151 1.55 -9.36 -17.03
N THR A 152 2.61 -9.17 -16.25
CA THR A 152 2.59 -9.24 -14.78
C THR A 152 1.63 -8.20 -14.20
N PHE A 153 1.65 -6.98 -14.72
CA PHE A 153 0.72 -5.93 -14.31
C PHE A 153 -0.74 -6.30 -14.61
N VAL A 154 -1.01 -6.87 -15.78
CA VAL A 154 -2.35 -7.36 -16.15
C VAL A 154 -2.81 -8.47 -15.20
N VAL A 155 -1.93 -9.41 -14.86
CA VAL A 155 -2.24 -10.47 -13.88
C VAL A 155 -2.62 -9.86 -12.53
N PHE A 156 -1.84 -8.90 -12.02
CA PHE A 156 -2.18 -8.21 -10.77
C PHE A 156 -3.52 -7.45 -10.85
N LEU A 157 -3.82 -6.78 -11.96
CA LEU A 157 -5.11 -6.10 -12.13
C LEU A 157 -6.28 -7.09 -12.08
N VAL A 158 -6.14 -8.22 -12.77
CA VAL A 158 -7.15 -9.28 -12.79
C VAL A 158 -7.32 -9.87 -11.39
N SER A 159 -6.23 -10.22 -10.71
CA SER A 159 -6.26 -10.78 -9.37
C SER A 159 -6.84 -9.80 -8.35
N ALA A 160 -6.47 -8.51 -8.43
CA ALA A 160 -7.05 -7.47 -7.58
C ALA A 160 -8.56 -7.31 -7.83
N LYS A 161 -9.00 -7.36 -9.10
CA LYS A 161 -10.43 -7.30 -9.44
C LYS A 161 -11.19 -8.52 -8.93
N LEU A 162 -10.66 -9.72 -9.13
CA LEU A 162 -11.25 -10.97 -8.64
C LEU A 162 -11.35 -10.96 -7.11
N PHE A 163 -10.29 -10.52 -6.43
CA PHE A 163 -10.31 -10.37 -4.98
C PHE A 163 -11.36 -9.35 -4.53
N SER A 164 -11.42 -8.19 -5.19
CA SER A 164 -12.44 -7.16 -4.89
C SER A 164 -13.85 -7.69 -5.06
N ASP A 165 -14.14 -8.41 -6.15
CA ASP A 165 -15.47 -8.96 -6.43
C ASP A 165 -15.85 -10.06 -5.44
N LEU A 166 -14.89 -10.94 -5.12
CA LEU A 166 -15.06 -11.96 -4.09
C LEU A 166 -15.32 -11.32 -2.74
N TRP A 167 -14.54 -10.32 -2.36
CA TRP A 167 -14.67 -9.63 -1.09
C TRP A 167 -16.00 -8.88 -0.98
N GLU A 168 -16.42 -8.21 -2.05
CA GLU A 168 -17.72 -7.56 -2.13
C GLU A 168 -18.85 -8.59 -2.01
N TRP A 169 -18.74 -9.74 -2.68
CA TRP A 169 -19.69 -10.84 -2.52
C TRP A 169 -19.74 -11.35 -1.07
N VAL A 170 -18.60 -11.55 -0.41
CA VAL A 170 -18.53 -11.93 1.02
C VAL A 170 -19.19 -10.87 1.90
N MET A 171 -18.90 -9.59 1.68
CA MET A 171 -19.51 -8.48 2.42
C MET A 171 -21.03 -8.45 2.24
N ARG A 172 -21.53 -8.59 1.01
CA ARG A 172 -22.96 -8.64 0.69
C ARG A 172 -23.65 -9.82 1.36
N ARG A 173 -23.04 -11.02 1.31
CA ARG A 173 -23.56 -12.22 1.99
C ARG A 173 -23.66 -12.04 3.50
N ASN A 174 -22.74 -11.25 4.08
CA ASN A 174 -22.75 -10.89 5.49
C ASN A 174 -23.60 -9.64 5.81
N ARG A 175 -24.49 -9.20 4.90
CA ARG A 175 -25.37 -8.03 5.07
C ARG A 175 -24.62 -6.72 5.38
N VAL A 176 -23.43 -6.57 4.80
CA VAL A 176 -22.64 -5.34 4.85
C VAL A 176 -22.94 -4.58 3.57
N HIS A 177 -23.90 -3.65 3.66
CA HIS A 177 -24.34 -2.88 2.51
C HIS A 177 -23.45 -1.64 2.30
N PRO A 178 -23.34 -1.14 1.07
CA PRO A 178 -22.81 0.18 0.84
C PRO A 178 -23.68 1.18 1.59
N THR A 179 -23.09 1.92 2.52
CA THR A 179 -23.68 3.15 3.03
C THR A 179 -23.89 4.05 1.82
N LEU A 180 -25.15 4.28 1.44
CA LEU A 180 -25.50 5.29 0.44
C LEU A 180 -24.89 6.63 0.88
N PRO A 181 -24.34 7.42 -0.06
CA PRO A 181 -23.89 8.77 0.22
C PRO A 181 -25.05 9.65 0.76
#